data_AF-V8NRE3-F1
#
_entry.id   AF-V8NRE3-F1
#
_cell.length_a   1.000
_cell.length_b   1.000
_cell.length_c   1.000
_cell.angle_alpha   90.00
_cell.angle_beta   90.00
_cell.angle_gamma   90.00
#
_symmetry.space_group_name_H-M   'P 1'
#
loop_
_entity.id
_entity.type
_entity.pdbx_description
1 polymer ?
#
loop_
_entity_poly.entity_id
_entity_poly.type
_entity_poly.pdbx_seq_one_letter_code
_entity_poly.pdbx_strand_id
1 'polypeptide(L)'
;MESFCIFLLLAVGSALPFLAASPKTSLLYPYGKTQGDSENPVADDGNSPEITIKKSFSFYGKKYNSLFVNNNGVVSFGKYVSEYTPSAFPLKEGIPFVAPFWSDVDNRVSGSIFWRQTEDSVLLSRFAADVSRYRVNISFTPVWMFIATWDKVGYYGSASNKVNTFQAVLATDGEISFIMLNYADIQWTTGTGNDGDIFTGLGGIPAQAGFDSGDTENYYNIPGSRTDGILNIKKTTNVGEPGCWLFQVDKSIIGVPTPEIDCLDE
;
A
#
# COMPACT_ATOMS: atom_id res chain seq x y z
N MET A 1 -9.96 -67.32 -46.98
CA MET A 1 -10.90 -66.21 -47.23
C MET A 1 -10.76 -65.29 -46.04
N GLU A 2 -10.11 -64.16 -46.28
CA GLU A 2 -9.59 -63.22 -45.29
C GLU A 2 -10.70 -62.65 -44.40
N SER A 3 -10.41 -62.43 -43.11
CA SER A 3 -11.25 -61.56 -42.30
C SER A 3 -10.39 -60.80 -41.28
N PHE A 4 -10.60 -59.49 -41.31
CA PHE A 4 -9.76 -58.42 -40.78
C PHE A 4 -9.66 -58.41 -39.24
N CYS A 5 -8.44 -58.20 -38.72
CA CYS A 5 -8.24 -57.68 -37.37
C CYS A 5 -8.53 -56.17 -37.35
N ILE A 6 -9.62 -55.77 -36.69
CA ILE A 6 -9.89 -54.36 -36.39
C ILE A 6 -9.11 -53.99 -35.12
N PHE A 7 -8.08 -53.16 -35.26
CA PHE A 7 -7.45 -52.47 -34.14
C PHE A 7 -8.33 -51.28 -33.73
N LEU A 8 -8.88 -51.33 -32.51
CA LEU A 8 -9.57 -50.20 -31.90
C LEU A 8 -8.52 -49.26 -31.30
N LEU A 9 -8.20 -48.14 -31.97
CA LEU A 9 -7.42 -47.06 -31.36
C LEU A 9 -8.31 -46.27 -30.39
N LEU A 10 -8.09 -46.46 -29.09
CA LEU A 10 -8.59 -45.56 -28.06
C LEU A 10 -7.76 -44.27 -28.09
N ALA A 11 -8.28 -43.23 -28.74
CA ALA A 11 -7.75 -41.88 -28.61
C ALA A 11 -8.07 -41.37 -27.20
N VAL A 12 -7.11 -41.48 -26.28
CA VAL A 12 -7.18 -40.80 -24.98
C VAL A 12 -6.92 -39.32 -25.23
N GLY A 13 -7.99 -38.56 -25.38
CA GLY A 13 -7.92 -37.10 -25.40
C GLY A 13 -7.46 -36.61 -24.03
N SER A 14 -6.18 -36.24 -23.92
CA SER A 14 -5.66 -35.51 -22.77
C SER A 14 -6.31 -34.14 -22.73
N ALA A 15 -7.38 -34.00 -21.96
CA ALA A 15 -7.88 -32.70 -21.57
C ALA A 15 -6.80 -32.05 -20.70
N LEU A 16 -6.06 -31.10 -21.28
CA LEU A 16 -5.24 -30.17 -20.50
C LEU A 16 -6.17 -29.51 -19.47
N PRO A 17 -5.87 -29.55 -18.17
CA PRO A 17 -6.66 -28.82 -17.21
C PRO A 17 -6.54 -27.34 -17.60
N PHE A 18 -7.65 -26.75 -18.03
CA PHE A 18 -7.80 -25.30 -18.04
C PHE A 18 -7.51 -24.87 -16.61
N LEU A 19 -6.36 -24.22 -16.40
CA LEU A 19 -6.13 -23.41 -15.20
C LEU A 19 -7.23 -22.36 -15.21
N ALA A 20 -8.30 -22.62 -14.46
CA ALA A 20 -9.33 -21.62 -14.22
C ALA A 20 -8.61 -20.40 -13.64
N ALA A 21 -8.70 -19.27 -14.33
CA ALA A 21 -8.22 -18.01 -13.79
C ALA A 21 -8.89 -17.80 -12.44
N SER A 22 -8.11 -17.72 -11.35
CA SER A 22 -8.67 -17.40 -10.03
C SER A 22 -9.50 -16.12 -10.16
N PRO A 23 -10.73 -16.07 -9.59
CA PRO A 23 -11.57 -14.90 -9.70
C PRO A 23 -10.80 -13.67 -9.22
N LYS A 24 -10.91 -12.57 -9.99
CA LYS A 24 -10.26 -11.30 -9.66
C LYS A 24 -10.75 -10.84 -8.29
N THR A 25 -9.87 -10.93 -7.30
CA THR A 25 -10.08 -10.40 -5.97
C THR A 25 -10.13 -8.87 -6.03
N SER A 26 -10.96 -8.25 -5.19
CA SER A 26 -11.04 -6.78 -5.07
C SER A 26 -9.65 -6.18 -4.82
N LEU A 27 -9.34 -5.02 -5.40
CA LEU A 27 -8.06 -4.32 -5.18
C LEU A 27 -7.83 -4.05 -3.68
N LEU A 28 -8.83 -3.47 -3.00
CA LEU A 28 -8.75 -3.20 -1.57
C LEU A 28 -9.08 -4.45 -0.74
N TYR A 29 -8.36 -4.64 0.36
CA TYR A 29 -8.75 -5.54 1.43
C TYR A 29 -9.98 -4.97 2.13
N PRO A 30 -10.92 -5.80 2.62
CA PRO A 30 -12.12 -5.31 3.30
C PRO A 30 -11.75 -4.37 4.46
N TYR A 31 -12.47 -3.27 4.62
CA TYR A 31 -12.23 -2.27 5.67
C TYR A 31 -13.54 -1.64 6.16
N GLY A 32 -13.44 -0.86 7.24
CA GLY A 32 -14.53 -0.12 7.85
C GLY A 32 -15.11 -0.79 9.09
N LYS A 33 -16.02 -0.09 9.78
CA LYS A 33 -16.61 -0.54 11.07
C LYS A 33 -17.28 -1.91 11.00
N THR A 34 -17.88 -2.25 9.85
CA THR A 34 -18.52 -3.57 9.65
C THR A 34 -17.52 -4.72 9.57
N GLN A 35 -16.25 -4.42 9.33
CA GLN A 35 -15.13 -5.37 9.35
C GLN A 35 -14.41 -5.40 10.71
N GLY A 36 -14.90 -4.63 11.70
CA GLY A 36 -14.29 -4.52 13.02
C GLY A 36 -13.13 -3.53 13.11
N ASP A 37 -13.01 -2.60 12.15
CA ASP A 37 -11.94 -1.60 12.17
C ASP A 37 -12.13 -0.57 13.27
N SER A 38 -11.02 -0.18 13.89
CA SER A 38 -10.95 1.07 14.63
C SER A 38 -10.92 2.24 13.66
N GLU A 39 -11.32 3.42 14.13
CA GLU A 39 -11.34 4.64 13.33
C GLU A 39 -10.52 5.72 14.04
N ASN A 40 -9.72 6.46 13.27
CA ASN A 40 -9.03 7.64 13.77
C ASN A 40 -10.00 8.78 14.10
N PRO A 41 -9.58 9.76 14.93
CA PRO A 41 -10.39 10.94 15.18
C PRO A 41 -10.68 11.73 13.90
N VAL A 42 -11.85 12.37 13.88
CA VAL A 42 -12.19 13.41 12.90
C VAL A 42 -11.47 14.69 13.31
N ALA A 43 -10.32 14.94 12.69
CA ALA A 43 -9.39 15.99 13.01
C ALA A 43 -8.49 16.28 11.79
N ASP A 44 -7.96 17.49 11.73
CA ASP A 44 -6.95 17.93 10.76
C ASP A 44 -5.71 17.04 10.85
N ASP A 45 -4.84 17.34 11.83
CA ASP A 45 -3.67 16.55 12.19
C ASP A 45 -4.02 15.52 13.26
N GLY A 46 -4.79 14.52 12.86
CA GLY A 46 -5.18 13.40 13.72
C GLY A 46 -4.21 12.21 13.70
N ASN A 47 -4.25 11.41 14.77
CA ASN A 47 -3.50 10.16 14.85
C ASN A 47 -4.27 9.10 15.64
N SER A 48 -3.95 7.83 15.41
CA SER A 48 -4.34 6.75 16.31
C SER A 48 -3.61 6.89 17.65
N PRO A 49 -4.09 6.25 18.74
CA PRO A 49 -3.20 5.93 19.85
C PRO A 49 -2.04 5.03 19.38
N GLU A 50 -1.05 4.80 20.23
CA GLU A 50 -0.03 3.77 19.95
C GLU A 50 -0.72 2.39 19.84
N ILE A 51 -0.48 1.71 18.73
CA ILE A 51 -1.05 0.38 18.46
C ILE A 51 0.03 -0.66 18.71
N THR A 52 -0.02 -1.35 19.86
CA THR A 52 0.80 -2.53 20.11
C THR A 52 0.39 -3.66 19.17
N ILE A 53 1.32 -4.16 18.35
CA ILE A 53 1.05 -5.22 17.38
C ILE A 53 1.34 -6.60 17.98
N LYS A 54 0.46 -7.57 17.67
CA LYS A 54 0.51 -8.93 18.23
C LYS A 54 1.70 -9.76 17.77
N LYS A 55 2.22 -9.47 16.57
CA LYS A 55 3.44 -10.06 16.00
C LYS A 55 4.36 -8.94 15.60
N SER A 56 5.65 -9.06 15.92
CA SER A 56 6.64 -8.07 15.52
C SER A 56 6.71 -7.97 13.99
N PHE A 57 6.73 -6.77 13.45
CA PHE A 57 6.90 -6.52 12.03
C PHE A 57 8.37 -6.18 11.75
N SER A 58 9.00 -6.85 10.78
CA SER A 58 10.38 -6.55 10.38
C SER A 58 10.37 -5.52 9.25
N PHE A 59 11.03 -4.39 9.46
CA PHE A 59 11.17 -3.35 8.45
C PHE A 59 12.64 -2.94 8.39
N TYR A 60 13.29 -3.24 7.26
CA TYR A 60 14.71 -3.08 7.01
C TYR A 60 15.61 -3.69 8.11
N GLY A 61 15.36 -4.96 8.45
CA GLY A 61 16.12 -5.69 9.46
C GLY A 61 15.83 -5.30 10.91
N LYS A 62 15.05 -4.25 11.16
CA LYS A 62 14.63 -3.83 12.49
C LYS A 62 13.22 -4.33 12.80
N LYS A 63 13.05 -4.92 13.99
CA LYS A 63 11.76 -5.39 14.48
C LYS A 63 11.03 -4.30 15.25
N TYR A 64 9.77 -4.11 14.93
CA TYR A 64 8.87 -3.16 15.60
C TYR A 64 7.74 -3.91 16.28
N ASN A 65 7.33 -3.42 17.45
CA ASN A 65 6.25 -4.01 18.27
C ASN A 65 5.06 -3.05 18.46
N SER A 66 5.16 -1.86 17.89
CA SER A 66 4.08 -0.89 17.84
C SER A 66 4.17 -0.02 16.59
N LEU A 67 3.02 0.53 16.20
CA LEU A 67 2.87 1.47 15.10
C LEU A 67 1.80 2.51 15.40
N PHE A 68 1.72 3.51 14.53
CA PHE A 68 0.74 4.59 14.55
C PHE A 68 0.13 4.74 13.16
N VAL A 69 -1.15 5.11 13.08
CA VAL A 69 -1.82 5.48 11.83
C VAL A 69 -2.14 6.97 11.90
N ASN A 70 -1.51 7.75 11.03
CA ASN A 70 -1.67 9.21 10.96
C ASN A 70 -2.72 9.59 9.91
N ASN A 71 -3.49 10.66 10.17
CA ASN A 71 -4.53 11.14 9.25
C ASN A 71 -3.98 11.56 7.89
N ASN A 72 -2.79 12.17 7.87
CA ASN A 72 -2.04 12.64 6.70
C ASN A 72 -1.42 11.51 5.87
N GLY A 73 -1.87 10.26 6.00
CA GLY A 73 -1.51 9.20 5.05
C GLY A 73 -0.19 8.47 5.35
N VAL A 74 0.14 8.33 6.64
CA VAL A 74 1.38 7.68 7.11
C VAL A 74 1.08 6.58 8.14
N VAL A 75 1.79 5.46 8.04
CA VAL A 75 1.94 4.44 9.10
C VAL A 75 3.37 4.48 9.62
N SER A 76 3.57 4.94 10.85
CA SER A 76 4.91 5.07 11.44
C SER A 76 5.16 4.05 12.54
N PHE A 77 6.42 3.67 12.75
CA PHE A 77 6.79 2.68 13.76
C PHE A 77 7.50 3.30 14.96
N GLY A 78 7.08 2.91 16.17
CA GLY A 78 7.69 3.33 17.45
C GLY A 78 7.46 4.79 17.87
N LYS A 79 7.22 5.71 16.93
CA LYS A 79 6.85 7.11 17.21
C LYS A 79 5.85 7.63 16.18
N TYR A 80 4.92 8.48 16.59
CA TYR A 80 3.99 9.12 15.67
C TYR A 80 4.67 10.26 14.89
N VAL A 81 4.18 10.53 13.68
CA VAL A 81 4.54 11.65 12.81
C VAL A 81 3.49 12.75 12.99
N SER A 82 3.92 14.00 13.14
CA SER A 82 3.04 15.18 13.31
C SER A 82 2.96 16.07 12.07
N GLU A 83 3.85 15.84 11.11
CA GLU A 83 4.05 16.68 9.95
C GLU A 83 2.98 16.41 8.87
N TYR A 84 2.33 17.48 8.39
CA TYR A 84 1.41 17.44 7.25
C TYR A 84 2.09 17.77 5.91
N THR A 85 3.22 18.47 5.94
CA THR A 85 4.02 18.79 4.74
C THR A 85 4.94 17.63 4.37
N PRO A 86 4.79 17.04 3.18
CA PRO A 86 5.63 15.92 2.78
C PRO A 86 7.08 16.32 2.50
N SER A 87 8.01 15.67 3.21
CA SER A 87 9.44 15.74 2.93
C SER A 87 9.86 14.65 1.93
N ALA A 88 10.81 14.96 1.05
CA ALA A 88 11.37 13.98 0.13
C ALA A 88 12.18 12.92 0.89
N PHE A 89 12.14 11.68 0.40
CA PHE A 89 13.02 10.62 0.92
C PHE A 89 14.41 10.69 0.25
N PRO A 90 15.50 10.40 0.97
CA PRO A 90 15.51 9.96 2.36
C PRO A 90 15.24 11.09 3.34
N LEU A 91 14.50 10.80 4.40
CA LEU A 91 14.34 11.71 5.53
C LEU A 91 15.67 11.81 6.29
N LYS A 92 15.93 12.98 6.86
CA LYS A 92 17.02 13.12 7.84
C LYS A 92 16.69 12.22 9.04
N GLU A 93 17.71 11.52 9.57
CA GLU A 93 17.62 10.49 10.64
C GLU A 93 16.36 10.64 11.52
N GLY A 94 15.55 9.59 11.61
CA GLY A 94 14.25 9.79 12.24
C GLY A 94 13.35 8.57 12.32
N ILE A 95 12.07 8.84 12.08
CA ILE A 95 10.97 7.93 12.36
C ILE A 95 10.78 7.03 11.12
N PRO A 96 10.99 5.70 11.23
CA PRO A 96 10.67 4.77 10.15
C PRO A 96 9.17 4.82 9.86
N PHE A 97 8.81 4.97 8.59
CA PHE A 97 7.40 4.93 8.22
C PHE A 97 7.13 4.50 6.78
N VAL A 98 5.88 4.06 6.60
CA VAL A 98 5.26 3.79 5.31
C VAL A 98 4.34 4.96 4.99
N ALA A 99 4.51 5.57 3.83
CA ALA A 99 3.65 6.63 3.32
C ALA A 99 2.90 6.11 2.09
N PRO A 100 1.75 5.45 2.24
CA PRO A 100 0.89 5.16 1.11
C PRO A 100 0.62 6.41 0.28
N PHE A 101 0.29 7.53 0.94
CA PHE A 101 0.05 8.82 0.31
C PHE A 101 0.15 9.93 1.37
N TRP A 102 1.36 10.40 1.67
CA TRP A 102 1.58 11.43 2.68
C TRP A 102 1.25 12.82 2.13
N SER A 103 0.21 13.46 2.65
CA SER A 103 -0.18 14.84 2.35
C SER A 103 -1.11 15.38 3.44
N ASP A 104 -1.32 16.69 3.45
CA ASP A 104 -2.23 17.44 4.32
C ASP A 104 -3.71 17.04 4.12
N VAL A 105 -4.10 15.92 4.73
CA VAL A 105 -5.42 15.30 4.69
C VAL A 105 -6.27 15.94 5.78
N ASP A 106 -7.49 16.35 5.44
CA ASP A 106 -8.44 16.83 6.43
C ASP A 106 -9.73 15.99 6.38
N ASN A 107 -9.86 15.04 7.31
CA ASN A 107 -11.04 14.20 7.40
C ASN A 107 -12.25 14.89 8.06
N ARG A 108 -12.12 16.15 8.51
CA ARG A 108 -13.27 16.99 8.88
C ARG A 108 -14.03 17.45 7.63
N VAL A 109 -13.33 17.58 6.50
CA VAL A 109 -13.93 17.91 5.20
C VAL A 109 -14.66 16.69 4.63
N SER A 110 -13.97 15.54 4.56
CA SER A 110 -14.56 14.31 4.03
C SER A 110 -13.77 13.07 4.44
N GLY A 111 -14.48 11.94 4.49
CA GLY A 111 -13.87 10.62 4.61
C GLY A 111 -13.58 10.18 6.03
N SER A 112 -13.05 8.95 6.11
CA SER A 112 -12.74 8.26 7.36
C SER A 112 -11.44 7.50 7.21
N ILE A 113 -10.76 7.28 8.33
CA ILE A 113 -9.48 6.56 8.36
C ILE A 113 -9.64 5.36 9.29
N PHE A 114 -9.56 4.18 8.70
CA PHE A 114 -9.84 2.91 9.36
C PHE A 114 -8.57 2.08 9.50
N TRP A 115 -8.46 1.33 10.59
CA TRP A 115 -7.37 0.38 10.75
C TRP A 115 -7.73 -0.83 11.61
N ARG A 116 -7.08 -1.96 11.33
CA ARG A 116 -7.08 -3.15 12.18
C ARG A 116 -5.83 -3.99 12.01
N GLN A 117 -5.44 -4.71 13.06
CA GLN A 117 -4.63 -5.92 12.92
C GLN A 117 -5.53 -7.15 12.92
N THR A 118 -5.14 -8.18 12.17
CA THR A 118 -5.89 -9.43 12.03
C THR A 118 -4.97 -10.64 11.91
N GLU A 119 -5.46 -11.76 12.41
CA GLU A 119 -4.90 -13.11 12.24
C GLU A 119 -5.93 -14.02 11.54
N ASP A 120 -6.92 -13.42 10.86
CA ASP A 120 -7.99 -14.12 10.14
C ASP A 120 -7.43 -14.94 8.97
N SER A 121 -7.70 -16.24 8.98
CA SER A 121 -7.10 -17.19 8.03
C SER A 121 -7.51 -16.93 6.58
N VAL A 122 -8.70 -16.38 6.33
CA VAL A 122 -9.16 -16.07 4.97
C VAL A 122 -8.37 -14.89 4.41
N LEU A 123 -8.20 -13.83 5.20
CA LEU A 123 -7.42 -12.67 4.79
C LEU A 123 -5.92 -12.98 4.66
N LEU A 124 -5.37 -13.77 5.58
CA LEU A 124 -3.97 -14.23 5.50
C LEU A 124 -3.74 -15.10 4.25
N SER A 125 -4.65 -16.03 3.96
CA SER A 125 -4.56 -16.87 2.76
C SER A 125 -4.68 -16.05 1.47
N ARG A 126 -5.53 -15.02 1.47
CA ARG A 126 -5.63 -14.07 0.36
C ARG A 126 -4.30 -13.36 0.13
N PHE A 127 -3.67 -12.83 1.19
CA PHE A 127 -2.39 -12.13 1.06
C PHE A 127 -1.27 -13.06 0.59
N ALA A 128 -1.23 -14.30 1.10
CA ALA A 128 -0.30 -15.33 0.62
C ALA A 128 -0.47 -15.61 -0.88
N ALA A 129 -1.72 -15.66 -1.36
CA ALA A 129 -2.02 -15.85 -2.79
C ALA A 129 -1.59 -14.64 -3.63
N ASP A 130 -1.77 -13.41 -3.14
CA ASP A 130 -1.28 -12.20 -3.82
C ASP A 130 0.25 -12.21 -3.91
N VAL A 131 0.97 -12.53 -2.82
CA VAL A 131 2.44 -12.65 -2.84
C VAL A 131 2.90 -13.74 -3.82
N SER A 132 2.28 -14.91 -3.77
CA SER A 132 2.64 -16.05 -4.64
C SER A 132 2.43 -15.72 -6.13
N ARG A 133 1.40 -14.92 -6.45
CA ARG A 133 1.13 -14.45 -7.82
C ARG A 133 2.23 -13.54 -8.34
N TYR A 134 2.78 -12.66 -7.50
CA TYR A 134 3.70 -11.60 -7.92
C TYR A 134 5.19 -11.89 -7.62
N ARG A 135 5.47 -12.89 -6.78
CA ARG A 135 6.81 -13.26 -6.30
C ARG A 135 6.96 -14.78 -6.27
N VAL A 136 7.07 -15.38 -7.45
CA VAL A 136 7.08 -16.85 -7.67
C VAL A 136 8.17 -17.63 -6.92
N ASN A 137 9.23 -16.97 -6.46
CA ASN A 137 10.38 -17.60 -5.78
C ASN A 137 10.39 -17.40 -4.26
N ILE A 138 9.29 -16.92 -3.66
CA ILE A 138 9.19 -16.70 -2.22
C ILE A 138 8.08 -17.58 -1.65
N SER A 139 8.44 -18.45 -0.71
CA SER A 139 7.47 -19.15 0.13
C SER A 139 7.07 -18.23 1.27
N PHE A 140 5.80 -17.84 1.34
CA PHE A 140 5.30 -16.89 2.34
C PHE A 140 3.94 -17.35 2.89
N THR A 141 3.89 -17.57 4.21
CA THR A 141 2.67 -17.96 4.93
C THR A 141 2.44 -16.97 6.07
N PRO A 142 1.73 -15.86 5.83
CA PRO A 142 1.59 -14.81 6.82
C PRO A 142 0.81 -15.32 8.02
N VAL A 143 1.28 -14.96 9.21
CA VAL A 143 0.64 -15.26 10.50
C VAL A 143 -0.03 -14.03 11.11
N TRP A 144 0.22 -12.85 10.54
CA TRP A 144 -0.33 -11.58 10.99
C TRP A 144 -0.40 -10.58 9.84
N MET A 145 -1.41 -9.72 9.89
CA MET A 145 -1.60 -8.64 8.94
C MET A 145 -2.17 -7.39 9.64
N PHE A 146 -1.80 -6.21 9.16
CA PHE A 146 -2.37 -4.93 9.54
C PHE A 146 -2.88 -4.21 8.30
N ILE A 147 -4.09 -3.67 8.35
CA ILE A 147 -4.73 -2.94 7.26
C ILE A 147 -5.01 -1.53 7.79
N ALA A 148 -4.58 -0.50 7.05
CA ALA A 148 -4.95 0.89 7.26
C ALA A 148 -5.51 1.48 5.96
N THR A 149 -6.69 2.09 6.01
CA THR A 149 -7.39 2.63 4.83
C THR A 149 -7.81 4.07 5.09
N TRP A 150 -7.42 4.96 4.18
CA TRP A 150 -7.93 6.33 4.09
C TRP A 150 -9.04 6.29 3.06
N ASP A 151 -10.30 6.29 3.51
CA ASP A 151 -11.49 6.15 2.67
C ASP A 151 -12.09 7.52 2.38
N LYS A 152 -12.10 7.90 1.11
CA LYS A 152 -12.69 9.15 0.59
C LYS A 152 -12.24 10.40 1.34
N VAL A 153 -10.96 10.47 1.69
CA VAL A 153 -10.41 11.60 2.45
C VAL A 153 -10.26 12.86 1.58
N GLY A 154 -10.64 14.00 2.14
CA GLY A 154 -10.41 15.33 1.55
C GLY A 154 -9.02 15.90 1.92
N TYR A 155 -8.68 17.05 1.34
CA TYR A 155 -7.48 17.81 1.67
C TYR A 155 -7.81 19.05 2.50
N TYR A 156 -6.84 19.50 3.30
CA TYR A 156 -6.97 20.72 4.08
C TYR A 156 -7.23 21.94 3.19
N GLY A 157 -8.19 22.78 3.62
CA GLY A 157 -8.60 23.99 2.90
C GLY A 157 -9.44 23.74 1.63
N SER A 158 -9.90 22.51 1.41
CA SER A 158 -10.70 22.18 0.22
C SER A 158 -12.04 22.92 0.19
N ALA A 159 -12.33 23.52 -0.97
CA ALA A 159 -13.64 24.01 -1.39
C ALA A 159 -14.25 23.12 -2.49
N SER A 160 -13.77 21.87 -2.63
CA SER A 160 -14.20 20.90 -3.64
C SER A 160 -14.76 19.62 -3.01
N ASN A 161 -15.36 18.77 -3.84
CA ASN A 161 -15.80 17.42 -3.47
C ASN A 161 -14.79 16.33 -3.86
N LYS A 162 -13.54 16.71 -4.14
CA LYS A 162 -12.49 15.76 -4.53
C LYS A 162 -12.03 14.95 -3.34
N VAL A 163 -11.85 13.65 -3.55
CA VAL A 163 -11.46 12.73 -2.48
C VAL A 163 -10.43 11.70 -2.97
N ASN A 164 -9.63 11.21 -2.03
CA ASN A 164 -8.67 10.12 -2.26
C ASN A 164 -9.10 8.88 -1.46
N THR A 165 -8.88 7.70 -2.02
CA THR A 165 -9.06 6.40 -1.35
C THR A 165 -7.87 5.50 -1.60
N PHE A 166 -7.12 5.20 -0.54
CA PHE A 166 -5.89 4.41 -0.59
C PHE A 166 -5.70 3.58 0.68
N GLN A 167 -4.88 2.53 0.60
CA GLN A 167 -4.73 1.54 1.66
C GLN A 167 -3.29 1.04 1.79
N ALA A 168 -2.84 0.89 3.04
CA ALA A 168 -1.63 0.14 3.40
C ALA A 168 -2.03 -1.22 3.97
N VAL A 169 -1.34 -2.28 3.55
CA VAL A 169 -1.43 -3.60 4.15
C VAL A 169 -0.04 -4.09 4.49
N LEU A 170 0.22 -4.33 5.77
CA LEU A 170 1.48 -4.89 6.28
C LEU A 170 1.21 -6.35 6.64
N ALA A 171 2.06 -7.28 6.23
CA ALA A 171 1.92 -8.69 6.59
C ALA A 171 3.27 -9.33 6.91
N THR A 172 3.30 -10.27 7.85
CA THR A 172 4.51 -11.01 8.18
C THR A 172 4.20 -12.47 8.50
N ASP A 173 5.14 -13.37 8.19
CA ASP A 173 5.16 -14.76 8.66
C ASP A 173 5.99 -14.95 9.94
N GLY A 174 6.60 -13.88 10.46
CA GLY A 174 7.51 -13.87 11.60
C GLY A 174 8.99 -13.65 11.22
N GLU A 175 9.33 -13.88 9.95
CA GLU A 175 10.67 -13.67 9.40
C GLU A 175 10.63 -12.71 8.20
N ILE A 176 9.84 -13.05 7.19
CA ILE A 176 9.60 -12.26 6.00
C ILE A 176 8.47 -11.27 6.28
N SER A 177 8.60 -10.05 5.75
CA SER A 177 7.63 -8.98 5.93
C SER A 177 7.36 -8.29 4.61
N PHE A 178 6.08 -8.05 4.32
CA PHE A 178 5.63 -7.38 3.11
C PHE A 178 4.83 -6.12 3.44
N ILE A 179 4.97 -5.12 2.58
CA ILE A 179 4.08 -3.97 2.48
C ILE A 179 3.37 -4.04 1.12
N MET A 180 2.05 -3.95 1.14
CA MET A 180 1.23 -3.73 -0.04
C MET A 180 0.54 -2.36 0.06
N LEU A 181 0.62 -1.57 -1.01
CA LEU A 181 -0.02 -0.27 -1.13
C LEU A 181 -1.03 -0.33 -2.26
N ASN A 182 -2.30 -0.02 -1.96
CA ASN A 182 -3.40 -0.09 -2.91
C ASN A 182 -4.06 1.28 -3.09
N TYR A 183 -4.34 1.66 -4.33
CA TYR A 183 -4.84 2.99 -4.70
C TYR A 183 -6.13 2.85 -5.53
N ALA A 184 -7.29 3.13 -4.92
CA ALA A 184 -8.58 3.00 -5.59
C ALA A 184 -8.96 4.27 -6.36
N ASP A 185 -8.92 5.42 -5.68
CA ASP A 185 -9.17 6.71 -6.33
C ASP A 185 -8.23 7.78 -5.80
N ILE A 186 -7.71 8.60 -6.71
CA ILE A 186 -6.78 9.69 -6.40
C ILE A 186 -7.17 10.85 -7.31
N GLN A 187 -7.58 11.96 -6.71
CA GLN A 187 -8.18 13.12 -7.38
C GLN A 187 -7.49 14.45 -7.02
N TRP A 188 -6.71 14.46 -5.94
CA TRP A 188 -5.99 15.61 -5.43
C TRP A 188 -4.60 15.17 -4.94
N THR A 189 -3.64 16.11 -4.91
CA THR A 189 -2.25 15.88 -4.51
C THR A 189 -1.80 16.69 -3.30
N THR A 190 -2.44 17.84 -3.06
CA THR A 190 -1.89 18.87 -2.17
C THR A 190 -3.01 19.63 -1.45
N GLY A 191 -2.85 19.83 -0.13
CA GLY A 191 -3.69 20.72 0.67
C GLY A 191 -3.22 22.18 0.61
N THR A 192 -4.06 23.12 1.03
CA THR A 192 -3.72 24.55 0.95
C THR A 192 -2.58 24.96 1.89
N GLY A 193 -2.31 24.18 2.95
CA GLY A 193 -1.16 24.37 3.84
C GLY A 193 0.18 24.15 3.14
N ASN A 194 0.17 23.54 1.96
CA ASN A 194 1.32 23.25 1.11
C ASN A 194 1.20 23.93 -0.26
N ASP A 195 0.54 25.09 -0.35
CA ASP A 195 0.31 25.87 -1.58
C ASP A 195 -0.56 25.18 -2.65
N GLY A 196 -1.40 24.21 -2.24
CA GLY A 196 -2.39 23.59 -3.12
C GLY A 196 -3.57 24.53 -3.44
N ASP A 197 -4.12 24.42 -4.64
CA ASP A 197 -5.32 25.16 -5.05
C ASP A 197 -6.59 24.66 -4.34
N ILE A 198 -7.42 25.59 -3.87
CA ILE A 198 -8.59 25.28 -3.02
C ILE A 198 -9.65 24.44 -3.74
N PHE A 199 -9.77 24.51 -5.07
CA PHE A 199 -10.82 23.83 -5.84
C PHE A 199 -10.35 22.54 -6.51
N THR A 200 -9.06 22.43 -6.78
CA THR A 200 -8.49 21.29 -7.50
C THR A 200 -7.65 20.38 -6.62
N GLY A 201 -7.08 20.91 -5.53
CA GLY A 201 -6.14 20.21 -4.66
C GLY A 201 -4.83 19.86 -5.38
N LEU A 202 -4.42 20.70 -6.35
CA LEU A 202 -3.22 20.53 -7.18
C LEU A 202 -2.26 21.71 -6.98
N GLY A 203 -1.00 21.53 -7.40
CA GLY A 203 0.06 22.52 -7.25
C GLY A 203 0.84 22.36 -5.93
N GLY A 204 1.64 23.35 -5.58
CA GLY A 204 2.35 23.40 -4.30
C GLY A 204 3.36 22.27 -4.09
N ILE A 205 3.34 21.62 -2.92
CA ILE A 205 4.15 20.43 -2.60
C ILE A 205 3.26 19.16 -2.66
N PRO A 206 3.31 18.39 -3.76
CA PRO A 206 2.49 17.18 -3.90
C PRO A 206 2.84 16.09 -2.89
N ALA A 207 1.88 15.20 -2.70
CA ALA A 207 2.00 14.06 -1.80
C ALA A 207 3.26 13.19 -2.02
N GLN A 208 3.78 12.62 -0.94
CA GLN A 208 4.90 11.68 -0.93
C GLN A 208 4.37 10.25 -0.81
N ALA A 209 4.72 9.35 -1.72
CA ALA A 209 4.33 7.94 -1.71
C ALA A 209 5.56 7.01 -1.72
N GLY A 210 5.57 6.02 -0.82
CA GLY A 210 6.67 5.09 -0.64
C GLY A 210 6.89 4.72 0.83
N PHE A 211 8.15 4.53 1.23
CA PHE A 211 8.52 4.27 2.61
C PHE A 211 9.99 4.59 2.86
N ASP A 212 10.32 4.86 4.13
CA ASP A 212 11.65 5.26 4.60
C ASP A 212 11.95 4.56 5.93
N SER A 213 13.12 3.94 6.05
CA SER A 213 13.54 3.20 7.25
C SER A 213 13.98 4.10 8.41
N GLY A 214 14.13 5.41 8.18
CA GLY A 214 14.65 6.37 9.14
C GLY A 214 16.17 6.31 9.35
N ASP A 215 16.89 5.51 8.57
CA ASP A 215 18.37 5.37 8.64
C ASP A 215 19.14 6.19 7.59
N THR A 216 18.45 7.04 6.82
CA THR A 216 18.98 7.86 5.72
C THR A 216 19.47 7.11 4.47
N GLU A 217 19.54 5.78 4.51
CA GLU A 217 20.07 4.94 3.43
C GLU A 217 18.96 4.14 2.74
N ASN A 218 18.04 3.56 3.51
CA ASN A 218 17.07 2.59 3.04
C ASN A 218 15.67 3.23 2.88
N TYR A 219 15.31 3.56 1.64
CA TYR A 219 14.01 4.12 1.30
C TYR A 219 13.57 3.70 -0.10
N TYR A 220 12.30 3.93 -0.41
CA TYR A 220 11.77 3.76 -1.75
C TYR A 220 10.79 4.89 -2.08
N ASN A 221 10.99 5.54 -3.23
CA ASN A 221 10.03 6.48 -3.81
C ASN A 221 9.21 5.77 -4.89
N ILE A 222 7.87 5.80 -4.77
CA ILE A 222 7.02 5.40 -5.89
C ILE A 222 7.19 6.42 -7.04
N PRO A 223 7.34 5.99 -8.30
CA PRO A 223 7.41 6.88 -9.45
C PRO A 223 6.28 7.92 -9.47
N GLY A 224 6.64 9.19 -9.68
CA GLY A 224 5.72 10.32 -9.62
C GLY A 224 5.50 10.91 -8.22
N SER A 225 6.01 10.26 -7.16
CA SER A 225 5.98 10.79 -5.79
C SER A 225 6.54 12.22 -5.74
N ARG A 226 5.88 13.10 -4.98
CA ARG A 226 6.25 14.51 -4.81
C ARG A 226 6.27 15.36 -6.08
N THR A 227 5.53 14.90 -7.10
CA THR A 227 5.24 15.62 -8.35
C THR A 227 3.76 15.49 -8.69
N ASP A 228 3.25 16.30 -9.61
CA ASP A 228 1.87 16.16 -10.13
C ASP A 228 1.59 14.76 -10.73
N GLY A 229 2.66 14.06 -11.14
CA GLY A 229 2.60 12.69 -11.65
C GLY A 229 1.98 11.69 -10.68
N ILE A 230 1.98 11.97 -9.37
CA ILE A 230 1.41 11.07 -8.34
C ILE A 230 -0.08 10.80 -8.54
N LEU A 231 -0.83 11.66 -9.26
CA LEU A 231 -2.21 11.38 -9.65
C LEU A 231 -2.37 10.06 -10.43
N ASN A 232 -1.32 9.63 -11.14
CA ASN A 232 -1.31 8.39 -11.91
C ASN A 232 -1.01 7.14 -11.06
N ILE A 233 -0.77 7.27 -9.75
CA ILE A 233 -0.38 6.16 -8.88
C ILE A 233 -1.40 5.00 -8.87
N LYS A 234 -2.69 5.32 -9.09
CA LYS A 234 -3.80 4.35 -9.24
C LYS A 234 -3.76 3.53 -10.55
N LYS A 235 -2.90 3.90 -11.50
CA LYS A 235 -2.71 3.21 -12.78
C LYS A 235 -1.36 2.51 -12.88
N THR A 236 -0.36 2.99 -12.15
CA THR A 236 0.99 2.42 -12.10
C THR A 236 1.10 1.28 -11.08
N THR A 237 2.13 0.43 -11.21
CA THR A 237 2.32 -0.77 -10.37
C THR A 237 3.72 -1.36 -10.55
N ASN A 238 4.19 -2.15 -9.58
CA ASN A 238 5.37 -3.03 -9.70
C ASN A 238 5.01 -4.54 -9.76
N VAL A 239 3.73 -4.88 -9.85
CA VAL A 239 3.22 -6.26 -9.86
C VAL A 239 2.29 -6.57 -11.03
N GLY A 240 2.07 -5.61 -11.93
CA GLY A 240 1.24 -5.79 -13.12
C GLY A 240 -0.27 -5.64 -12.87
N GLU A 241 -0.70 -5.32 -11.65
CA GLU A 241 -2.08 -4.98 -11.31
C GLU A 241 -2.17 -3.46 -11.04
N PRO A 242 -2.88 -2.67 -11.86
CA PRO A 242 -2.97 -1.22 -11.71
C PRO A 242 -3.36 -0.77 -10.30
N GLY A 243 -2.59 0.16 -9.73
CA GLY A 243 -2.83 0.69 -8.40
C GLY A 243 -2.48 -0.24 -7.26
N CYS A 244 -1.88 -1.41 -7.52
CA CYS A 244 -1.32 -2.30 -6.50
C CYS A 244 0.21 -2.25 -6.53
N TRP A 245 0.84 -2.03 -5.39
CA TRP A 245 2.28 -2.08 -5.21
C TRP A 245 2.64 -3.03 -4.08
N LEU A 246 3.61 -3.92 -4.29
CA LEU A 246 4.01 -4.93 -3.30
C LEU A 246 5.52 -4.97 -3.11
N PHE A 247 5.98 -4.91 -1.87
CA PHE A 247 7.37 -4.83 -1.48
C PHE A 247 7.69 -5.82 -0.37
N GLN A 248 8.75 -6.62 -0.54
CA GLN A 248 9.36 -7.35 0.58
C GLN A 248 10.26 -6.35 1.32
N VAL A 249 10.12 -6.24 2.64
CA VAL A 249 10.75 -5.19 3.44
C VAL A 249 11.43 -5.67 4.72
N ASP A 250 11.47 -6.98 5.00
CA ASP A 250 12.23 -7.53 6.14
C ASP A 250 13.75 -7.33 6.03
N LYS A 251 14.25 -7.14 4.80
CA LYS A 251 15.65 -6.91 4.44
C LYS A 251 15.74 -5.69 3.51
N SER A 252 16.95 -5.15 3.33
CA SER A 252 17.19 -4.10 2.33
C SER A 252 16.65 -4.52 0.97
N ILE A 253 15.88 -3.62 0.36
CA ILE A 253 15.34 -3.82 -0.98
C ILE A 253 16.51 -3.74 -1.96
N ILE A 254 17.03 -4.91 -2.35
CA ILE A 254 18.00 -5.02 -3.43
C ILE A 254 17.19 -5.11 -4.73
N GLY A 255 17.35 -4.15 -5.65
CA GLY A 255 16.96 -4.31 -7.05
C GLY A 255 15.65 -3.65 -7.51
N VAL A 256 15.11 -2.66 -6.79
CA VAL A 256 14.17 -1.70 -7.39
C VAL A 256 14.84 -0.34 -7.36
N PRO A 257 15.42 0.13 -8.49
CA PRO A 257 15.99 1.46 -8.54
C PRO A 257 14.91 2.46 -8.15
N THR A 258 15.19 3.31 -7.15
CA THR A 258 14.57 4.61 -7.09
C THR A 258 14.85 5.25 -8.45
N PRO A 259 13.85 5.59 -9.29
CA PRO A 259 14.14 6.26 -10.54
C PRO A 259 14.93 7.52 -10.20
N GLU A 260 16.15 7.64 -10.72
CA GLU A 260 16.85 8.92 -10.69
C GLU A 260 15.93 9.92 -11.38
N ILE A 261 15.61 11.01 -10.69
CA ILE A 261 14.94 12.13 -11.32
C ILE A 261 15.98 12.67 -12.29
N ASP A 262 15.83 12.34 -13.57
CA ASP A 262 16.51 13.07 -14.64
C ASP A 262 15.99 14.50 -14.53
N CYS A 263 16.78 15.36 -13.87
CA CYS A 263 16.65 16.79 -14.01
C CYS A 263 16.94 17.10 -15.48
N LEU A 264 15.91 17.01 -16.32
CA LEU A 264 15.99 17.60 -17.65
C LEU A 264 15.98 19.11 -17.44
N ASP A 265 17.16 19.68 -17.61
CA ASP A 265 17.38 21.08 -17.91
C ASP A 265 16.44 21.50 -19.06
N GLU A 266 15.47 22.37 -18.77
CA GLU A 266 14.93 23.37 -19.71
C GLU A 266 14.70 24.70 -18.98
#